data_AF-A0A432SED1-F1
#
_entry.id   AF-A0A432SED1-F1
#
_cell.length_a   1.000
_cell.length_b   1.000
_cell.length_c   1.000
_cell.angle_alpha   90.00
_cell.angle_beta   90.00
_cell.angle_gamma   90.00
#
_symmetry.space_group_name_H-M   'P 1'
#
loop_
_entity.id
_entity.type
_entity.pdbx_description
1 polymer ?
#
loop_
_entity_poly.entity_id
_entity_poly.type
_entity_poly.pdbx_seq_one_letter_code
_entity_poly.pdbx_strand_id
1 'polypeptide(L)'
;LPHDNCFVSLDNTHKDKYGMPVGKLRVEGHPHDLKVGNYIAKKCEKILEEMGAKNIYSSVSSAPPQNLVAGGCRFGNDPKTSVLNKRCQAHDVPNLFVADASFMPTGGSVPYTWTIYANAFRVADEIKKELKAKQI
;
A
#
# COMPACT_ATOMS: atom_id res chain seq x y z
N LEU A 1 -2.64 4.90 -8.12
CA LEU A 1 -1.45 4.18 -8.66
C LEU A 1 -0.23 4.45 -7.77
N PRO A 2 0.83 3.61 -7.77
CA PRO A 2 2.09 3.96 -7.11
C PRO A 2 2.69 5.22 -7.73
N HIS A 3 3.28 6.08 -6.90
CA HIS A 3 3.81 7.37 -7.33
C HIS A 3 5.07 7.69 -6.53
N ASP A 4 6.16 8.05 -7.21
CA ASP A 4 7.47 8.23 -6.55
C ASP A 4 7.54 9.49 -5.68
N ASN A 5 6.64 10.45 -5.91
CA ASN A 5 6.48 11.62 -5.05
C ASN A 5 5.67 11.34 -3.77
N CYS A 6 5.16 10.11 -3.61
CA CYS A 6 4.43 9.68 -2.43
C CYS A 6 5.34 8.79 -1.57
N PHE A 7 5.78 9.30 -0.42
CA PHE A 7 6.72 8.61 0.45
C PHE A 7 6.52 8.98 1.92
N VAL A 8 7.12 8.18 2.79
CA VAL A 8 7.25 8.48 4.21
C VAL A 8 8.73 8.66 4.54
N SER A 9 9.05 9.66 5.34
CA SER A 9 10.38 9.88 5.91
C SER A 9 10.29 10.10 7.41
N LEU A 10 11.42 10.16 8.10
CA LEU A 10 11.44 10.67 9.48
C LEU A 10 11.39 12.20 9.47
N ASP A 11 10.71 12.78 10.46
CA ASP A 11 10.73 14.21 10.73
C ASP A 11 11.95 14.57 11.60
N ASN A 12 12.78 15.49 11.13
CA ASN A 12 14.00 15.90 11.83
C ASN A 12 13.76 16.89 12.98
N THR A 13 12.58 17.51 13.05
CA THR A 13 12.25 18.54 14.05
C THR A 13 11.27 18.03 15.10
N HIS A 14 10.30 17.20 14.71
CA HIS A 14 9.26 16.73 15.61
C HIS A 14 9.54 15.32 16.14
N LYS A 15 9.34 15.14 17.44
CA LYS A 15 9.49 13.87 18.14
C LYS A 15 8.19 13.51 18.84
N ASP A 16 7.93 12.21 18.96
CA ASP A 16 6.82 11.71 19.76
C ASP A 16 7.09 11.81 21.26
N LYS A 17 6.13 11.36 22.07
CA LYS A 17 6.24 11.36 23.55
C LYS A 17 7.38 10.48 24.10
N TYR A 18 7.97 9.62 23.28
CA TYR A 18 9.10 8.75 23.63
C TYR A 18 10.44 9.28 23.09
N GLY A 19 10.46 10.46 22.46
CA GLY A 19 11.66 11.07 21.91
C GLY A 19 12.08 10.53 20.54
N MET A 20 11.23 9.72 19.90
CA MET A 20 11.49 9.16 18.56
C MET A 20 11.01 10.13 17.46
N PRO A 21 11.76 10.32 16.37
CA PRO A 21 11.29 11.08 15.21
C PRO A 21 9.94 10.58 14.69
N VAL A 22 8.98 11.48 14.48
CA VAL A 22 7.67 11.10 13.91
C VAL A 22 7.77 10.83 12.41
N GLY A 23 6.82 10.06 11.87
CA GLY A 23 6.69 9.89 10.42
C GLY A 23 6.22 11.18 9.75
N LYS A 24 6.93 11.61 8.71
CA LYS A 24 6.54 12.70 7.81
C LYS A 24 6.07 12.12 6.48
N LEU A 25 4.80 12.31 6.18
CA LEU A 25 4.16 11.72 5.01
C LEU A 25 4.02 12.78 3.92
N ARG A 26 4.45 12.43 2.70
CA ARG A 26 4.08 13.14 1.48
C ARG A 26 3.16 12.23 0.68
N VAL A 27 1.93 12.67 0.47
CA VAL A 27 0.95 11.91 -0.30
C VAL A 27 0.21 12.86 -1.23
N GLU A 28 0.06 12.45 -2.48
CA GLU A 28 -0.59 13.22 -3.53
C GLU A 28 -1.52 12.31 -4.31
N GLY A 29 -2.62 12.89 -4.80
CA GLY A 29 -3.53 12.23 -5.73
C GLY A 29 -2.97 12.24 -7.14
N HIS A 30 -3.25 11.20 -7.93
CA HIS A 30 -2.81 11.15 -9.32
C HIS A 30 -3.94 11.63 -10.26
N PRO A 31 -3.65 12.36 -11.36
CA PRO A 31 -4.69 12.85 -12.28
C PRO A 31 -5.56 11.73 -12.89
N HIS A 32 -5.01 10.52 -13.02
CA HIS A 32 -5.76 9.35 -13.47
C HIS A 32 -6.86 8.94 -12.47
N ASP A 33 -6.67 9.19 -11.18
CA ASP A 33 -7.66 8.85 -10.15
C ASP A 33 -8.96 9.65 -10.37
N LEU A 34 -8.85 10.94 -10.75
CA LEU A 34 -10.01 11.76 -11.15
C LEU A 34 -10.67 11.24 -12.43
N LYS A 35 -9.88 10.83 -13.43
CA LYS A 35 -10.43 10.30 -14.70
C LYS A 35 -11.26 9.04 -14.44
N VAL A 36 -10.73 8.10 -13.66
CA VAL A 36 -11.42 6.86 -13.30
C VAL A 36 -12.61 7.13 -12.39
N GLY A 37 -12.45 7.99 -11.37
CA GLY A 37 -13.51 8.36 -10.45
C GLY A 37 -14.72 9.00 -11.16
N ASN A 38 -14.48 9.94 -12.08
CA ASN A 38 -15.55 10.55 -12.89
C ASN A 38 -16.23 9.54 -13.83
N TYR A 39 -15.47 8.59 -14.39
CA TYR A 39 -16.04 7.54 -15.23
C TYR A 39 -16.97 6.62 -14.43
N ILE A 40 -16.55 6.20 -13.24
CA ILE A 40 -17.36 5.35 -12.35
C ILE A 40 -18.58 6.12 -11.85
N ALA A 41 -18.43 7.36 -11.43
CA ALA A 41 -19.54 8.21 -10.96
C ALA A 41 -20.67 8.29 -12.00
N LYS A 42 -20.34 8.62 -13.26
CA LYS A 42 -21.31 8.66 -14.36
C LYS A 42 -22.04 7.34 -14.60
N LYS A 43 -21.35 6.21 -14.43
CA LYS A 43 -21.97 4.88 -14.55
C LYS A 43 -22.92 4.61 -13.40
N CYS A 44 -22.54 4.96 -12.17
CA CYS A 44 -23.37 4.80 -10.98
C CYS A 44 -24.62 5.70 -11.06
N GLU A 45 -24.50 6.94 -11.52
CA GLU A 45 -25.63 7.85 -11.72
C GLU A 45 -26.67 7.23 -12.67
N LYS A 46 -26.23 6.72 -13.83
CA LYS A 46 -27.13 6.06 -14.79
C LYS A 46 -27.84 4.83 -14.18
N ILE A 47 -27.13 4.02 -13.40
CA ILE A 47 -27.74 2.86 -12.72
C ILE A 47 -28.81 3.33 -11.73
N LEU A 48 -28.53 4.38 -10.95
CA LEU A 48 -29.48 4.94 -9.99
C LEU A 48 -30.73 5.53 -10.69
N GLU A 49 -30.56 6.19 -11.84
CA GLU A 49 -31.66 6.68 -12.67
C GLU A 49 -32.56 5.53 -13.14
N GLU A 50 -31.96 4.45 -13.66
CA GLU A 50 -32.69 3.25 -14.11
C GLU A 50 -33.42 2.55 -12.95
N MET A 51 -32.91 2.66 -11.72
CA MET A 51 -33.57 2.19 -10.50
C MET A 51 -34.69 3.12 -10.00
N GLY A 52 -34.91 4.27 -10.65
CA GLY A 52 -35.94 5.24 -10.29
C GLY A 52 -35.55 6.19 -9.14
N ALA A 53 -34.26 6.29 -8.79
CA ALA A 53 -33.79 7.25 -7.81
C ALA A 53 -33.98 8.69 -8.31
N LYS A 54 -34.21 9.63 -7.38
CA LYS A 54 -34.34 11.07 -7.66
C LYS A 54 -33.28 11.85 -6.87
N ASN A 55 -32.96 13.06 -7.31
CA ASN A 55 -31.97 13.94 -6.66
C ASN A 55 -30.59 13.26 -6.53
N ILE A 56 -30.04 12.81 -7.66
CA ILE A 56 -28.75 12.12 -7.72
C ILE A 56 -27.63 13.16 -7.80
N TYR A 57 -26.60 12.98 -6.98
CA TYR A 57 -25.41 13.82 -6.96
C TYR A 57 -24.16 12.94 -6.83
N SER A 58 -23.06 13.35 -7.46
CA SER A 58 -21.76 12.72 -7.31
C SER A 58 -20.69 13.71 -6.87
N SER A 59 -19.67 13.19 -6.20
CA SER A 59 -18.47 13.92 -5.81
C SER A 59 -17.27 13.02 -6.01
N VAL A 60 -16.25 13.54 -6.69
CA VAL A 60 -15.02 12.82 -7.01
C VAL A 60 -13.85 13.57 -6.41
N SER A 61 -13.00 12.86 -5.67
CA SER A 61 -11.79 13.40 -5.06
C SER A 61 -10.58 12.58 -5.47
N SER A 62 -9.45 13.25 -5.67
CA SER A 62 -8.15 12.61 -5.84
C SER A 62 -7.43 12.40 -4.51
N ALA A 63 -8.03 12.83 -3.38
CA ALA A 63 -7.40 12.68 -2.09
C ALA A 63 -7.11 11.20 -1.80
N PRO A 64 -5.86 10.86 -1.44
CA PRO A 64 -5.48 9.48 -1.15
C PRO A 64 -6.19 8.97 0.11
N PRO A 65 -6.56 7.68 0.17
CA PRO A 65 -7.20 7.11 1.36
C PRO A 65 -6.22 7.10 2.54
N GLN A 66 -6.72 7.44 3.72
CA GLN A 66 -5.92 7.49 4.95
C GLN A 66 -5.81 6.13 5.67
N ASN A 67 -6.65 5.16 5.31
CA ASN A 67 -6.83 3.89 6.02
C ASN A 67 -6.39 2.64 5.22
N LEU A 68 -6.00 2.80 3.95
CA LEU A 68 -5.55 1.72 3.06
C LEU A 68 -4.17 2.04 2.48
N VAL A 69 -3.19 2.22 3.38
CA VAL A 69 -1.80 2.58 3.04
C VAL A 69 -0.99 1.32 2.73
N ALA A 70 -0.22 1.34 1.64
CA ALA A 70 0.59 0.22 1.18
C ALA A 70 1.84 0.71 0.40
N GLY A 71 2.78 -0.21 0.14
CA GLY A 71 3.90 0.03 -0.78
C GLY A 71 5.14 0.72 -0.20
N GLY A 72 5.16 1.01 1.10
CA GLY A 72 6.29 1.66 1.79
C GLY A 72 7.59 0.83 1.78
N CYS A 73 7.48 -0.50 1.76
CA CYS A 73 8.60 -1.43 1.63
C CYS A 73 8.30 -2.42 0.50
N ARG A 74 7.92 -1.89 -0.68
CA ARG A 74 7.46 -2.75 -1.78
C ARG A 74 8.48 -3.82 -2.15
N PHE A 75 7.99 -5.00 -2.50
CA PHE A 75 8.86 -6.03 -3.07
C PHE A 75 9.18 -5.76 -4.54
N GLY A 76 10.24 -6.40 -5.03
CA GLY A 76 10.66 -6.34 -6.44
C GLY A 76 11.87 -7.22 -6.70
N ASN A 77 12.32 -7.25 -7.95
CA ASN A 77 13.50 -8.02 -8.34
C ASN A 77 14.79 -7.22 -8.25
N ASP A 78 14.71 -5.88 -8.23
CA ASP A 78 15.86 -4.98 -8.24
C ASP A 78 15.96 -4.24 -6.90
N PRO A 79 17.06 -4.40 -6.13
CA PRO A 79 17.27 -3.70 -4.86
C PRO A 79 17.37 -2.18 -4.99
N LYS A 80 17.59 -1.63 -6.20
CA LYS A 80 17.61 -0.17 -6.41
C LYS A 80 16.21 0.44 -6.46
N THR A 81 15.18 -0.36 -6.71
CA THR A 81 13.81 0.10 -6.92
C THR A 81 12.80 -0.58 -5.99
N SER A 82 13.27 -1.49 -5.12
CA SER A 82 12.45 -2.21 -4.15
C SER A 82 13.22 -2.48 -2.87
N VAL A 83 12.52 -2.49 -1.74
CA VAL A 83 13.11 -2.74 -0.42
C VAL A 83 13.24 -4.24 -0.16
N LEU A 84 12.25 -5.01 -0.63
CA LEU A 84 12.17 -6.44 -0.40
C LEU A 84 12.33 -7.22 -1.71
N ASN A 85 12.85 -8.44 -1.63
CA ASN A 85 12.71 -9.41 -2.71
C ASN A 85 11.32 -10.05 -2.72
N LYS A 86 11.03 -10.92 -3.71
CA LYS A 86 9.74 -11.61 -3.85
C LYS A 86 9.33 -12.48 -2.64
N ARG A 87 10.25 -12.81 -1.74
CA ARG A 87 10.00 -13.55 -0.50
C ARG A 87 9.61 -12.63 0.67
N CYS A 88 9.46 -11.32 0.41
CA CYS A 88 9.30 -10.27 1.41
C CYS A 88 10.47 -10.21 2.41
N GLN A 89 11.65 -10.62 1.97
CA GLN A 89 12.91 -10.48 2.70
C GLN A 89 13.61 -9.20 2.23
N ALA A 90 14.18 -8.42 3.14
CA ALA A 90 14.94 -7.23 2.80
C ALA A 90 16.18 -7.60 1.97
N HIS A 91 16.49 -6.82 0.94
CA HIS A 91 17.64 -7.11 0.06
C HIS A 91 18.99 -6.91 0.78
N ASP A 92 19.04 -5.96 1.70
CA ASP A 92 20.20 -5.51 2.45
C ASP A 92 20.41 -6.26 3.78
N VAL A 93 19.36 -6.88 4.33
CA VAL A 93 19.42 -7.58 5.62
C VAL A 93 18.89 -9.02 5.51
N PRO A 94 19.78 -10.04 5.45
CA PRO A 94 19.39 -11.43 5.16
C PRO A 94 18.45 -12.11 6.16
N ASN A 95 18.30 -11.59 7.37
CA ASN A 95 17.41 -12.13 8.41
C ASN A 95 16.21 -11.23 8.71
N LEU A 96 15.94 -10.23 7.87
CA LEU A 96 14.81 -9.31 8.03
C LEU A 96 13.71 -9.62 7.00
N PHE A 97 12.50 -9.81 7.49
CA PHE A 97 11.30 -10.05 6.69
C PHE A 97 10.20 -9.08 7.10
N VAL A 98 9.34 -8.70 6.14
CA VAL A 98 8.22 -7.77 6.35
C VAL A 98 6.92 -8.41 5.92
N ALA A 99 5.90 -8.38 6.79
CA ALA A 99 4.64 -9.10 6.61
C ALA A 99 3.40 -8.24 6.94
N ASP A 100 3.31 -7.04 6.35
CA ASP A 100 2.19 -6.10 6.49
C ASP A 100 1.66 -5.67 5.10
N ALA A 101 1.08 -4.47 4.94
CA ALA A 101 0.67 -3.96 3.62
C ALA A 101 1.82 -3.34 2.80
N SER A 102 2.97 -3.09 3.42
CA SER A 102 4.06 -2.31 2.83
C SER A 102 4.72 -3.03 1.65
N PHE A 103 4.64 -4.36 1.58
CA PHE A 103 5.25 -5.15 0.49
C PHE A 103 4.59 -4.94 -0.87
N MET A 104 3.34 -4.46 -0.90
CA MET A 104 2.52 -4.45 -2.12
C MET A 104 3.02 -3.38 -3.12
N PRO A 105 3.45 -3.76 -4.33
CA PRO A 105 3.83 -2.76 -5.34
C PRO A 105 2.62 -2.03 -5.91
N THR A 106 1.40 -2.57 -5.75
CA THR A 106 0.14 -1.95 -6.17
C THR A 106 -0.95 -2.21 -5.13
N GLY A 107 -1.79 -1.21 -4.84
CA GLY A 107 -2.85 -1.30 -3.82
C GLY A 107 -4.14 -1.98 -4.29
N GLY A 108 -4.38 -2.18 -5.59
CA GLY A 108 -5.69 -2.71 -6.04
C GLY A 108 -6.87 -1.78 -5.68
N SER A 109 -8.08 -2.33 -5.57
CA SER A 109 -9.35 -1.57 -5.39
C SER A 109 -10.19 -1.99 -4.17
N VAL A 110 -9.69 -2.90 -3.33
CA VAL A 110 -10.41 -3.48 -2.18
C VAL A 110 -9.54 -3.47 -0.92
N PRO A 111 -10.12 -3.60 0.29
CA PRO A 111 -9.34 -3.67 1.53
C PRO A 111 -8.28 -4.78 1.53
N TYR A 112 -7.11 -4.50 2.11
CA TYR A 112 -5.91 -5.33 1.96
C TYR A 112 -5.81 -6.49 2.97
N THR A 113 -6.64 -6.49 4.00
CA THR A 113 -6.50 -7.36 5.18
C THR A 113 -6.32 -8.84 4.83
N TRP A 114 -7.14 -9.38 3.93
CA TRP A 114 -7.03 -10.78 3.52
C TRP A 114 -5.74 -11.08 2.75
N THR A 115 -5.31 -10.15 1.90
CA THR A 115 -4.03 -10.27 1.19
C THR A 115 -2.85 -10.20 2.16
N ILE A 116 -2.94 -9.37 3.20
CA ILE A 116 -1.92 -9.30 4.27
C ILE A 116 -1.85 -10.64 5.01
N TYR A 117 -2.98 -11.21 5.43
CA TYR A 117 -3.00 -12.52 6.09
C TYR A 117 -2.41 -13.63 5.22
N ALA A 118 -2.86 -13.72 3.96
CA ALA A 118 -2.34 -14.72 3.03
C ALA A 118 -0.82 -14.56 2.83
N ASN A 119 -0.33 -13.32 2.69
CA ASN A 119 1.09 -13.05 2.53
C ASN A 119 1.88 -13.35 3.82
N ALA A 120 1.33 -13.06 5.00
CA ALA A 120 1.98 -13.36 6.27
C ALA A 120 2.22 -14.86 6.45
N PHE A 121 1.26 -15.72 6.09
CA PHE A 121 1.46 -17.18 6.10
C PHE A 121 2.53 -17.61 5.10
N ARG A 122 2.51 -17.06 3.89
CA ARG A 122 3.56 -17.33 2.88
C ARG A 122 4.95 -16.92 3.37
N VAL A 123 5.09 -15.76 4.00
CA VAL A 123 6.36 -15.27 4.56
C VAL A 123 6.82 -16.14 5.72
N ALA A 124 5.90 -16.60 6.58
CA ALA A 124 6.23 -17.52 7.66
C ALA A 124 6.81 -18.85 7.11
N ASP A 125 6.28 -19.37 6.01
CA ASP A 125 6.84 -20.56 5.36
C ASP A 125 8.25 -20.33 4.78
N GLU A 126 8.52 -19.15 4.22
CA GLU A 126 9.87 -18.78 3.77
C GLU A 126 10.85 -18.67 4.94
N ILE A 127 10.44 -18.07 6.06
CA ILE A 127 11.24 -18.02 7.29
C ILE A 127 11.54 -19.44 7.80
N LYS A 128 10.55 -20.34 7.81
CA LYS A 128 10.75 -21.74 8.21
C LYS A 128 11.76 -22.47 7.32
N LYS A 129 11.74 -22.24 6.00
CA LYS A 129 12.72 -22.82 5.06
C LYS A 129 14.12 -22.30 5.35
N GLU A 130 14.29 -20.99 5.53
CA GLU A 130 15.58 -20.35 5.84
C GLU A 130 16.15 -20.83 7.17
N LEU A 131 15.33 -20.98 8.21
CA LEU A 131 15.77 -21.50 9.50
C LEU A 131 16.21 -22.97 9.42
N LYS A 132 15.48 -23.82 8.69
CA LYS A 132 15.87 -25.22 8.47
C LYS A 132 17.17 -25.34 7.67
N ALA A 133 17.36 -24.50 6.66
CA ALA A 133 18.59 -24.49 5.87
C ALA A 133 19.82 -24.04 6.67
N LYS A 134 19.63 -23.26 7.73
CA LYS A 134 20.71 -22.75 8.62
C LYS A 134 21.01 -23.67 9.81
N GLN A 135 20.17 -24.66 10.12
CA GLN A 135 20.50 -25.72 11.08
C GLN A 135 21.46 -26.70 10.41
N ILE A 136 22.76 -26.46 10.60
CA ILE A 136 23.84 -27.43 10.39
C ILE A 136 24.12 -28.10 11.73
#